data_AF-A0A817FDS6-F1
#
_entry.id   AF-A0A817FDS6-F1
#
_cell.length_a   1.000
_cell.length_b   1.000
_cell.length_c   1.000
_cell.angle_alpha   90.00
_cell.angle_beta   90.00
_cell.angle_gamma   90.00
#
_symmetry.space_group_name_H-M   'P 1'
#
loop_
_entity.id
_entity.type
_entity.pdbx_description
1 polymer ?
#
loop_
_entity_poly.entity_id
_entity_poly.type
_entity_poly.pdbx_seq_one_letter_code
_entity_poly.pdbx_strand_id
1 'polypeptide(L)'
;MVSQLIWASILLAMNIKPVIQLGRSSGILLHITSLPSPYGIGDLGPEAFKFIDFLVETKQKLWQILPIYQTNSPSPYSSVSAFAGHSWLISPDKLLESGLISKDDLISIDRSRFNQSYVHFHQVKKNREKILKIAYLNFKNNNSQASEILNDFFQREKYWIDDFTLFMSIKEKVTQISLLMNLFYYCISIIFG
;
A
#
# COMPACT_ATOMS: atom_id res chain seq x y z
N MET A 1 -22.38 29.18 1.24
CA MET A 1 -23.80 28.74 1.30
C MET A 1 -24.38 28.37 -0.07
N VAL A 2 -23.89 28.92 -1.19
CA VAL A 2 -24.32 28.52 -2.56
C VAL A 2 -23.60 27.25 -3.06
N SER A 3 -22.36 26.99 -2.64
CA SER A 3 -21.62 25.80 -3.10
C SER A 3 -22.22 24.47 -2.64
N GLN A 4 -22.75 24.38 -1.41
CA GLN A 4 -23.32 23.13 -0.88
C GLN A 4 -24.62 22.70 -1.59
N LEU A 5 -25.41 23.65 -2.12
CA LEU A 5 -26.62 23.36 -2.90
C LEU A 5 -26.31 22.97 -4.36
N ILE A 6 -25.19 23.45 -4.91
CA ILE A 6 -24.67 23.01 -6.22
C ILE A 6 -24.21 21.55 -6.12
N TRP A 7 -23.57 21.17 -5.00
CA TRP A 7 -23.16 19.79 -4.74
C TRP A 7 -24.34 18.81 -4.60
N ALA A 8 -25.42 19.19 -3.93
CA ALA A 8 -26.61 18.34 -3.82
C ALA A 8 -27.35 18.15 -5.18
N SER A 9 -27.30 19.16 -6.05
CA SER A 9 -28.00 19.14 -7.35
C SER A 9 -27.23 18.36 -8.43
N ILE A 10 -25.90 18.35 -8.39
CA ILE A 10 -25.07 17.50 -9.28
C ILE A 10 -25.24 16.02 -8.91
N LEU A 11 -25.34 15.69 -7.62
CA LEU A 11 -25.57 14.32 -7.15
C LEU A 11 -26.96 13.79 -7.55
N LEU A 12 -27.98 14.65 -7.65
CA LEU A 12 -29.32 14.30 -8.14
C LEU A 12 -29.41 14.22 -9.68
N ALA A 13 -28.60 14.99 -10.41
CA ALA A 13 -28.58 15.02 -11.87
C ALA A 13 -27.78 13.88 -12.52
N MET A 14 -26.87 13.24 -11.77
CA MET A 14 -26.01 12.15 -12.27
C MET A 14 -26.41 10.80 -11.68
N ASN A 15 -27.69 10.40 -11.80
CA ASN A 15 -28.21 9.03 -11.63
C ASN A 15 -27.34 8.08 -10.75
N ILE A 16 -27.12 8.43 -9.48
CA ILE A 16 -26.23 7.67 -8.60
C ILE A 16 -26.87 6.33 -8.27
N LYS A 17 -26.36 5.29 -8.92
CA LYS A 17 -26.02 3.99 -8.29
C LYS A 17 -24.70 3.52 -8.91
N PRO A 18 -23.76 3.05 -8.07
CA PRO A 18 -23.90 1.68 -7.62
C PRO A 18 -23.95 1.65 -6.10
N VAL A 19 -25.16 1.60 -5.54
CA VAL A 19 -25.34 0.54 -4.55
C VAL A 19 -24.99 -0.71 -5.34
N ILE A 20 -23.86 -1.35 -5.06
CA ILE A 20 -23.60 -2.68 -5.60
C ILE A 20 -24.82 -3.46 -5.15
N GLN A 21 -25.72 -3.78 -6.09
CA GLN A 21 -26.91 -4.55 -5.79
C GLN A 21 -26.43 -5.98 -5.64
N LEU A 22 -25.69 -6.21 -4.55
CA LEU A 22 -25.26 -7.50 -4.12
C LEU A 22 -26.56 -8.24 -3.84
N GLY A 23 -26.90 -9.17 -4.73
CA GLY A 23 -27.76 -10.27 -4.33
C GLY A 23 -27.15 -10.98 -3.12
N ARG A 24 -27.79 -12.05 -2.63
CA ARG A 24 -27.22 -12.85 -1.54
C ARG A 24 -25.75 -13.17 -1.80
N SER A 25 -24.90 -12.74 -0.87
CA SER A 25 -23.44 -12.76 -0.98
C SER A 25 -22.83 -13.08 0.38
N SER A 26 -21.68 -13.73 0.36
CA SER A 26 -20.83 -13.98 1.53
C SER A 26 -19.42 -13.47 1.25
N GLY A 27 -18.65 -13.29 2.30
CA GLY A 27 -17.28 -12.82 2.21
C GLY A 27 -16.48 -13.09 3.46
N ILE A 28 -15.20 -12.76 3.39
CA ILE A 28 -14.26 -12.95 4.49
C ILE A 28 -13.69 -11.60 4.90
N LEU A 29 -13.68 -11.34 6.20
CA LEU A 29 -12.91 -10.27 6.81
C LEU A 29 -11.51 -10.80 7.13
N LEU A 30 -10.51 -10.30 6.42
CA LEU A 30 -9.11 -10.63 6.67
C LEU A 30 -8.25 -9.43 6.31
N HIS A 31 -7.51 -8.86 7.26
CA HIS A 31 -6.60 -7.77 6.91
C HIS A 31 -5.38 -8.31 6.15
N ILE A 32 -4.84 -7.53 5.21
CA ILE A 32 -3.68 -7.93 4.38
C ILE A 32 -2.48 -8.32 5.24
N THR A 33 -2.26 -7.62 6.36
CA THR A 33 -1.15 -7.92 7.28
C THR A 33 -1.22 -9.30 7.93
N SER A 34 -2.40 -9.93 7.91
CA SER A 34 -2.62 -11.28 8.45
C SER A 34 -2.37 -12.38 7.44
N LEU A 35 -2.12 -12.05 6.17
CA LEU A 35 -1.71 -13.03 5.18
C LEU A 35 -0.34 -13.61 5.57
N PRO A 36 -0.09 -14.90 5.27
CA PRO A 36 1.22 -15.48 5.46
C PRO A 36 2.25 -14.70 4.62
N SER A 37 3.45 -14.53 5.14
CA SER A 37 4.53 -13.88 4.39
C SER A 37 5.88 -14.27 4.98
N PRO A 38 6.90 -14.57 4.15
CA PRO A 38 8.26 -14.81 4.61
C PRO A 38 8.95 -13.54 5.13
N TYR A 39 8.28 -12.38 5.02
CA TYR A 39 8.80 -11.05 5.39
C TYR A 39 8.24 -10.51 6.72
N GLY A 40 7.61 -11.37 7.52
CA GLY A 40 7.15 -11.09 8.89
C GLY A 40 5.81 -10.35 8.99
N ILE A 41 5.25 -9.89 7.87
CA ILE A 41 3.92 -9.29 7.77
C ILE A 41 3.36 -9.53 6.36
N GLY A 42 2.06 -9.81 6.25
CA GLY A 42 1.39 -9.92 4.97
C GLY A 42 1.45 -8.63 4.15
N ASP A 43 1.49 -8.78 2.82
CA ASP A 43 1.65 -7.69 1.86
C ASP A 43 0.83 -7.95 0.58
N LEU A 44 0.85 -7.00 -0.36
CA LEU A 44 0.20 -7.09 -1.67
C LEU A 44 1.04 -7.89 -2.66
N GLY A 45 1.44 -9.09 -2.24
CA GLY A 45 2.30 -10.01 -2.97
C GLY A 45 1.60 -11.31 -3.35
N PRO A 46 2.36 -12.38 -3.65
CA PRO A 46 1.81 -13.67 -4.10
C PRO A 46 0.70 -14.23 -3.20
N GLU A 47 0.81 -14.07 -1.88
CA GLU A 47 -0.18 -14.58 -0.93
C GLU A 47 -1.50 -13.81 -0.97
N ALA A 48 -1.51 -12.53 -1.37
CA ALA A 48 -2.74 -11.79 -1.61
C ALA A 48 -3.48 -12.32 -2.84
N PHE A 49 -2.76 -12.64 -3.91
CA PHE A 49 -3.35 -13.27 -5.11
C PHE A 49 -3.88 -14.67 -4.80
N LYS A 50 -3.12 -15.50 -4.08
CA LYS A 50 -3.61 -16.81 -3.62
C LYS A 50 -4.85 -16.71 -2.74
N PHE A 51 -4.94 -15.67 -1.91
CA PHE A 51 -6.14 -15.44 -1.11
C PHE A 51 -7.34 -15.06 -1.98
N ILE A 52 -7.14 -14.26 -3.03
CA ILE A 52 -8.19 -13.98 -4.02
C ILE A 52 -8.62 -15.26 -4.73
N ASP A 53 -7.68 -16.10 -5.17
CA ASP A 53 -7.99 -17.40 -5.79
C ASP A 53 -8.81 -18.27 -4.84
N PHE A 54 -8.44 -18.34 -3.56
CA PHE A 54 -9.21 -19.01 -2.53
C PHE A 54 -10.64 -18.46 -2.38
N LEU A 55 -10.82 -17.13 -2.41
CA LEU A 55 -12.15 -16.52 -2.37
C LEU A 55 -12.99 -16.93 -3.58
N VAL A 56 -12.39 -16.96 -4.77
CA VAL A 56 -13.04 -17.39 -6.02
C VAL A 56 -13.45 -18.86 -5.94
N GLU A 57 -12.52 -19.74 -5.56
CA GLU A 57 -12.75 -21.20 -5.41
C GLU A 57 -13.86 -21.50 -4.40
N THR A 58 -13.90 -20.74 -3.30
CA THR A 58 -14.91 -20.89 -2.25
C THR A 58 -16.17 -20.05 -2.46
N LYS A 59 -16.32 -19.42 -3.65
CA LYS A 59 -17.48 -18.62 -4.06
C LYS A 59 -17.78 -17.43 -3.14
N GLN A 60 -16.77 -16.94 -2.42
CA GLN A 60 -16.87 -15.68 -1.69
C GLN A 60 -16.85 -14.51 -2.66
N LYS A 61 -17.75 -13.55 -2.44
CA LYS A 61 -17.91 -12.39 -3.33
C LYS A 61 -17.29 -11.12 -2.76
N LEU A 62 -16.94 -11.13 -1.47
CA LEU A 62 -16.44 -9.97 -0.76
C LEU A 62 -15.18 -10.33 0.03
N TRP A 63 -14.18 -9.46 -0.09
CA TRP A 63 -13.04 -9.39 0.82
C TRP A 63 -13.13 -8.08 1.58
N GLN A 64 -13.43 -8.16 2.87
CA GLN A 64 -13.42 -6.99 3.74
C GLN A 64 -12.04 -6.84 4.38
N ILE A 65 -11.52 -5.61 4.37
CA ILE A 65 -10.23 -5.25 5.00
C ILE A 65 -10.43 -4.09 5.99
N LEU A 66 -9.55 -4.03 6.99
CA LEU A 66 -9.37 -2.85 7.85
C LEU A 66 -8.70 -1.71 7.06
N PRO A 67 -8.65 -0.47 7.59
CA PRO A 67 -7.98 0.63 6.91
C PRO A 67 -6.51 0.34 6.61
N ILE A 68 -6.08 0.65 5.38
CA ILE A 68 -4.72 0.37 4.87
C ILE A 68 -3.79 1.58 4.93
N TYR A 69 -4.19 2.62 5.66
CA TYR A 69 -3.49 3.89 5.64
C TYR A 69 -2.22 3.89 6.49
N GLN A 70 -1.27 4.76 6.13
CA GLN A 70 0.00 4.92 6.82
C GLN A 70 -0.25 5.30 8.29
N THR A 71 0.31 4.53 9.21
CA THR A 71 0.18 4.74 10.66
C THR A 71 1.55 4.81 11.33
N ASN A 72 1.59 5.40 12.52
CA ASN A 72 2.76 5.42 13.40
C ASN A 72 2.65 4.41 14.55
N SER A 73 1.54 3.67 14.61
CA SER A 73 1.30 2.62 15.59
C SER A 73 0.89 1.33 14.88
N PRO A 74 0.83 0.18 15.58
CA PRO A 74 0.27 -1.04 15.03
C PRO A 74 -1.23 -0.97 14.68
N SER A 75 -1.93 0.08 15.11
CA SER A 75 -3.37 0.21 14.88
C SER A 75 -3.66 0.80 13.49
N PRO A 76 -4.51 0.13 12.67
CA PRO A 76 -4.93 0.65 11.37
C PRO A 76 -5.85 1.89 11.50
N TYR A 77 -6.38 2.15 12.69
CA TYR A 77 -7.25 3.30 12.97
C TYR A 77 -6.50 4.55 13.46
N SER A 78 -5.18 4.47 13.64
CA SER A 78 -4.34 5.59 14.11
C SER A 78 -3.52 6.20 12.97
N SER A 79 -4.18 6.42 11.84
CA SER A 79 -3.52 6.88 10.63
C SER A 79 -2.97 8.31 10.75
N VAL A 80 -1.85 8.57 10.07
CA VAL A 80 -1.28 9.92 9.89
C VAL A 80 -1.76 10.58 8.58
N SER A 81 -2.54 9.85 7.77
CA SER A 81 -3.12 10.35 6.51
C SER A 81 -4.42 9.63 6.16
N ALA A 82 -5.39 10.34 5.60
CA ALA A 82 -6.60 9.71 5.07
C ALA A 82 -6.42 9.12 3.66
N PHE A 83 -5.24 9.31 3.04
CA PHE A 83 -5.00 8.97 1.64
C PHE A 83 -3.79 8.05 1.44
N ALA A 84 -2.71 8.29 2.19
CA ALA A 84 -1.46 7.56 2.02
C ALA A 84 -1.62 6.10 2.47
N GLY A 85 -1.34 5.15 1.59
CA GLY A 85 -1.29 3.73 1.92
C GLY A 85 -0.07 3.37 2.77
N HIS A 86 -0.17 2.29 3.53
CA HIS A 86 0.87 1.85 4.44
C HIS A 86 2.02 1.17 3.70
N SER A 87 3.23 1.73 3.78
CA SER A 87 4.44 1.23 3.09
C SER A 87 4.76 -0.26 3.31
N TRP A 88 4.42 -0.80 4.48
CA TRP A 88 4.58 -2.25 4.78
C TRP A 88 3.81 -3.19 3.85
N LEU A 89 2.77 -2.70 3.16
CA LEU A 89 1.98 -3.52 2.23
C LEU A 89 2.65 -3.70 0.86
N ILE A 90 3.78 -3.04 0.59
CA ILE A 90 4.56 -3.29 -0.63
C ILE A 90 5.17 -4.68 -0.56
N SER A 91 4.97 -5.49 -1.59
CA SER A 91 5.55 -6.82 -1.64
C SER A 91 7.05 -6.79 -1.99
N PRO A 92 7.94 -7.38 -1.19
CA PRO A 92 9.36 -7.53 -1.55
C PRO A 92 9.55 -8.45 -2.75
N ASP A 93 8.66 -9.42 -2.96
CA ASP A 93 8.68 -10.26 -4.17
C ASP A 93 8.45 -9.41 -5.42
N LYS A 94 7.50 -8.48 -5.38
CA LYS A 94 7.24 -7.54 -6.49
C LYS A 94 8.40 -6.56 -6.72
N LEU A 95 9.10 -6.15 -5.66
CA LEU A 95 10.33 -5.37 -5.79
C LEU A 95 11.47 -6.17 -6.45
N LEU A 96 11.57 -7.46 -6.15
CA LEU A 96 12.54 -8.36 -6.76
C LEU A 96 12.19 -8.60 -8.25
N GLU A 97 10.93 -8.87 -8.56
CA GLU A 97 10.43 -9.07 -9.93
C GLU A 97 10.68 -7.84 -10.81
N SER A 98 10.53 -6.63 -10.27
CA SER A 98 10.79 -5.37 -10.96
C SER A 98 12.27 -4.98 -11.03
N GLY A 99 13.18 -5.82 -10.50
CA GLY A 99 14.62 -5.55 -10.50
C GLY A 99 15.04 -4.38 -9.61
N LEU A 100 14.16 -3.91 -8.72
CA LEU A 100 14.46 -2.82 -7.79
C LEU A 100 15.29 -3.30 -6.59
N ILE A 101 15.20 -4.57 -6.24
CA ILE A 101 16.08 -5.21 -5.25
C ILE A 101 16.63 -6.52 -5.79
N SER A 102 17.73 -6.98 -5.20
CA SER A 102 18.36 -8.25 -5.50
C SER A 102 17.90 -9.34 -4.52
N LYS A 103 18.22 -10.60 -4.83
CA LYS A 103 18.02 -11.72 -3.89
C LYS A 103 18.86 -11.55 -2.63
N ASP A 104 20.05 -10.98 -2.75
CA ASP A 104 20.96 -10.76 -1.62
C ASP A 104 20.38 -9.75 -0.63
N ASP A 105 19.66 -8.74 -1.12
CA ASP A 105 18.95 -7.78 -0.26
C ASP A 105 17.91 -8.49 0.61
N LEU A 106 17.19 -9.49 0.06
CA LEU A 106 16.20 -10.29 0.80
C LEU A 106 16.83 -11.28 1.79
N ILE A 107 18.01 -11.81 1.48
CA ILE A 107 18.79 -12.67 2.39
C ILE A 107 19.28 -11.85 3.58
N SER A 108 19.60 -10.57 3.37
CA SER A 108 20.09 -9.65 4.40
C SER A 108 19.03 -9.20 5.43
N ILE A 109 17.78 -9.65 5.28
CA ILE A 109 16.67 -9.35 6.19
C ILE A 109 16.84 -10.16 7.47
N ASP A 110 16.77 -9.49 8.62
CA ASP A 110 16.76 -10.17 9.91
C ASP A 110 15.41 -10.86 10.15
N ARG A 111 15.41 -12.19 10.09
CA ARG A 111 14.22 -13.04 10.30
C ARG A 111 14.14 -13.65 11.70
N SER A 112 15.07 -13.29 12.61
CA SER A 112 15.23 -13.94 13.91
C SER A 112 14.00 -13.88 14.83
N ARG A 113 13.09 -12.93 14.59
CA ARG A 113 11.85 -12.78 15.36
C ARG A 113 10.63 -12.86 14.44
N PHE A 114 10.73 -13.47 13.27
CA PHE A 114 9.53 -13.75 12.49
C PHE A 114 8.76 -14.90 13.12
N ASN A 115 7.46 -14.71 13.26
CA ASN A 115 6.55 -15.67 13.86
C ASN A 115 5.39 -15.90 12.91
N GLN A 116 4.92 -17.16 12.80
CA GLN A 116 3.81 -17.51 11.91
C GLN A 116 2.44 -17.11 12.48
N SER A 117 2.34 -16.90 13.79
CA SER A 117 1.08 -16.64 14.50
C SER A 117 0.83 -15.16 14.77
N TYR A 118 1.84 -14.30 14.80
CA TYR A 118 1.68 -12.87 15.05
C TYR A 118 2.81 -12.01 14.49
N VAL A 119 2.53 -10.72 14.33
CA VAL A 119 3.43 -9.74 13.72
C VAL A 119 4.31 -9.07 14.78
N HIS A 120 5.64 -9.14 14.61
CA HIS A 120 6.60 -8.37 15.39
C HIS A 120 6.88 -7.00 14.72
N PHE A 121 5.98 -6.03 14.94
CA PHE A 121 5.95 -4.74 14.26
C PHE A 121 7.28 -3.96 14.26
N HIS A 122 8.04 -4.00 15.36
CA HIS A 122 9.33 -3.31 15.43
C HIS A 122 10.36 -3.88 14.45
N GLN A 123 10.44 -5.21 14.31
CA GLN A 123 11.36 -5.85 13.38
C GLN A 123 10.91 -5.63 11.93
N VAL A 124 9.60 -5.76 11.68
CA VAL A 124 9.00 -5.47 10.38
C VAL A 124 9.35 -4.05 9.94
N LYS A 125 9.15 -3.05 10.81
CA LYS A 125 9.49 -1.64 10.53
C LYS A 125 10.93 -1.50 10.05
N LYS A 126 11.89 -2.02 10.84
CA LYS A 126 13.33 -1.95 10.53
C LYS A 126 13.67 -2.60 9.19
N ASN A 127 13.13 -3.79 8.93
CA ASN A 127 13.40 -4.53 7.70
C ASN A 127 12.78 -3.84 6.47
N ARG A 128 11.54 -3.36 6.60
CA ARG A 128 10.82 -2.67 5.52
C ARG A 128 11.51 -1.36 5.14
N GLU A 129 11.94 -0.56 6.11
CA GLU A 129 12.71 0.67 5.87
C GLU A 129 14.01 0.37 5.10
N LYS A 130 14.74 -0.68 5.49
CA LYS A 130 15.97 -1.10 4.80
C LYS A 130 15.72 -1.47 3.34
N ILE A 131 14.76 -2.38 3.09
CA ILE A 131 14.46 -2.87 1.74
C ILE A 131 13.97 -1.75 0.83
N LEU A 132 13.04 -0.93 1.31
CA LEU A 132 12.45 0.12 0.49
C LEU A 132 13.45 1.24 0.20
N LYS A 133 14.42 1.49 1.10
CA LYS A 133 15.53 2.41 0.83
C LYS A 133 16.42 1.91 -0.32
N ILE A 134 16.78 0.62 -0.33
CA ILE A 134 17.58 0.02 -1.40
C ILE A 134 16.83 0.13 -2.72
N ALA A 135 15.56 -0.27 -2.71
CA ALA A 135 14.70 -0.22 -3.88
C ALA A 135 14.58 1.20 -4.48
N TYR A 136 14.45 2.21 -3.61
CA TYR A 136 14.44 3.61 -4.02
C TYR A 136 15.77 4.07 -4.65
N LEU A 137 16.92 3.68 -4.07
CA LEU A 137 18.22 4.05 -4.63
C LEU A 137 18.42 3.44 -6.02
N ASN A 138 18.03 2.18 -6.19
CA ASN A 138 18.10 1.50 -7.48
C ASN A 138 17.14 2.11 -8.51
N PHE A 139 15.92 2.45 -8.08
CA PHE A 139 14.94 3.18 -8.89
C PHE A 139 15.53 4.49 -9.43
N LYS A 140 16.10 5.31 -8.55
CA LYS A 140 16.66 6.63 -8.89
C LYS A 140 17.78 6.54 -9.92
N ASN A 141 18.59 5.48 -9.88
CA ASN A 141 19.77 5.36 -10.71
C ASN A 141 19.49 4.78 -12.12
N ASN A 142 18.45 3.95 -12.27
CA ASN A 142 18.36 3.05 -13.42
C ASN A 142 17.07 3.14 -14.27
N ASN A 143 16.09 3.97 -13.92
CA ASN A 143 14.75 3.78 -14.49
C ASN A 143 14.10 5.06 -15.08
N SER A 144 14.38 5.33 -16.35
CA SER A 144 13.82 6.48 -17.10
C SER A 144 12.32 6.35 -17.39
N GLN A 145 11.85 5.16 -17.78
CA GLN A 145 10.44 4.91 -18.09
C GLN A 145 9.55 4.97 -16.84
N ALA A 146 10.09 4.54 -15.70
CA ALA A 146 9.42 4.66 -14.42
C ALA A 146 9.16 6.11 -13.98
N SER A 147 9.95 7.06 -14.50
CA SER A 147 9.76 8.48 -14.22
C SER A 147 8.45 9.04 -14.79
N GLU A 148 7.95 8.51 -15.92
CA GLU A 148 6.71 8.99 -16.54
C GLU A 148 5.49 8.56 -15.73
N ILE A 149 5.39 7.27 -15.41
CA ILE A 149 4.31 6.71 -14.56
C ILE A 149 4.28 7.41 -13.20
N LEU A 150 5.45 7.68 -12.62
CA LEU A 150 5.58 8.38 -11.36
C LEU A 150 5.10 9.83 -11.47
N ASN A 151 5.48 10.54 -12.53
CA ASN A 151 5.05 11.91 -12.78
C ASN A 151 3.53 11.99 -12.95
N ASP A 152 2.93 11.08 -13.73
CA ASP A 152 1.48 11.03 -13.93
C ASP A 152 0.74 10.78 -12.62
N PHE A 153 1.27 9.88 -11.79
CA PHE A 153 0.74 9.64 -10.46
C PHE A 153 0.81 10.92 -9.59
N PHE A 154 1.95 11.59 -9.54
CA PHE A 154 2.11 12.83 -8.77
C PHE A 154 1.19 13.95 -9.24
N GLN A 155 0.98 14.08 -10.55
CA GLN A 155 0.04 15.07 -11.08
C GLN A 155 -1.40 14.74 -10.69
N ARG A 156 -1.79 13.46 -10.77
CA ARG A 156 -3.13 13.01 -10.40
C ARG A 156 -3.42 13.18 -8.91
N GLU A 157 -2.44 12.86 -8.05
CA GLU A 157 -2.58 12.85 -6.59
C GLU A 157 -2.12 14.14 -5.91
N LYS A 158 -1.80 15.17 -6.69
CA LYS A 158 -1.23 16.44 -6.22
C LYS A 158 -1.98 17.08 -5.04
N TYR A 159 -3.31 16.91 -5.02
CA TYR A 159 -4.18 17.51 -4.02
C TYR A 159 -3.93 17.05 -2.58
N TRP A 160 -3.21 15.94 -2.36
CA TRP A 160 -2.89 15.44 -1.01
C TRP A 160 -1.43 15.05 -0.82
N ILE A 161 -0.73 14.66 -1.89
CA ILE A 161 0.61 14.08 -1.76
C ILE A 161 1.67 15.10 -1.37
N ASP A 162 1.56 16.35 -1.84
CA ASP A 162 2.50 17.43 -1.51
C ASP A 162 2.44 17.77 -0.01
N ASP A 163 1.22 17.92 0.54
CA ASP A 163 1.02 18.18 1.97
C ASP A 163 1.47 17.01 2.83
N PHE A 164 1.15 15.78 2.41
CA PHE A 164 1.56 14.58 3.13
C PHE A 164 3.09 14.44 3.16
N THR A 165 3.76 14.61 2.01
CA THR A 165 5.22 14.49 1.92
C THR A 165 5.92 15.56 2.74
N LEU A 166 5.43 16.81 2.70
CA LEU A 166 5.92 17.90 3.54
C LEU A 166 5.74 17.57 5.03
N PHE A 167 4.54 17.17 5.43
CA PHE A 167 4.24 16.80 6.82
C PHE A 167 5.18 15.70 7.33
N MET A 168 5.37 14.62 6.56
CA MET A 168 6.26 13.53 6.95
C MET A 168 7.72 13.96 6.98
N SER A 169 8.17 14.81 6.06
CA SER A 169 9.55 15.32 6.04
C SER A 169 9.90 16.14 7.30
N ILE A 170 8.93 16.91 7.80
CA ILE A 170 9.06 17.71 9.03
C ILE A 170 9.01 16.81 10.25
N LYS A 171 8.02 15.90 10.31
CA LYS A 171 7.77 15.02 11.46
C LYS A 171 8.96 14.13 11.80
N GLU A 172 9.70 13.68 10.80
CA GLU A 172 10.79 12.73 11.01
C GLU A 172 12.13 13.34 11.39
N LYS A 173 12.30 14.68 11.41
CA LYS A 173 13.63 15.31 11.50
C LYS A 173 14.62 14.63 10.53
N VAL A 174 14.39 14.86 9.23
CA VAL A 174 15.32 14.66 8.09
C VAL A 174 15.35 13.24 7.47
N THR A 175 14.78 13.18 6.25
CA THR A 175 15.07 12.32 5.09
C THR A 175 14.90 10.81 5.20
N GLN A 176 13.68 10.28 5.04
CA GLN A 176 13.46 9.07 4.21
C GLN A 176 11.99 8.75 3.90
N ILE A 177 10.99 9.25 4.65
CA ILE A 177 9.59 8.88 4.36
C ILE A 177 8.98 9.53 3.12
N SER A 178 9.33 10.77 2.73
CA SER A 178 8.76 11.35 1.50
C SER A 178 9.16 10.57 0.24
N LEU A 179 10.23 9.77 0.32
CA LEU A 179 10.83 9.03 -0.79
C LEU A 179 10.30 7.58 -0.90
N LEU A 180 9.79 7.03 0.20
CA LEU A 180 9.18 5.68 0.27
C LEU A 180 7.81 5.62 -0.41
N MET A 181 7.11 6.76 -0.54
CA MET A 181 5.86 6.85 -1.28
C MET A 181 6.04 6.67 -2.78
N ASN A 182 7.12 7.21 -3.35
CA ASN A 182 7.42 7.12 -4.77
C ASN A 182 7.45 5.65 -5.21
N LEU A 183 8.00 4.80 -4.36
CA LEU A 183 8.07 3.37 -4.57
C LEU A 183 6.73 2.66 -4.31
N PHE A 184 5.97 3.06 -3.28
CA PHE A 184 4.65 2.45 -2.96
C PHE A 184 3.71 2.51 -4.14
N TYR A 185 3.59 3.69 -4.76
CA TYR A 185 2.62 3.89 -5.83
C TYR A 185 3.13 3.48 -7.20
N TYR A 186 4.45 3.53 -7.44
CA TYR A 186 5.06 2.87 -8.59
C TYR A 186 4.85 1.34 -8.54
N CYS A 187 4.98 0.73 -7.37
CA CYS A 187 4.70 -0.69 -7.22
C CYS A 187 3.21 -1.00 -7.40
N ILE A 188 2.31 -0.16 -6.89
CA ILE A 188 0.85 -0.34 -7.13
C ILE A 188 0.51 -0.17 -8.61
N SER A 189 1.10 0.78 -9.34
CA SER A 189 0.85 0.94 -10.77
C SER A 189 1.43 -0.19 -11.63
N ILE A 190 2.50 -0.88 -11.18
CA ILE A 190 2.99 -2.11 -11.80
C ILE A 190 2.16 -3.34 -11.41
N ILE A 191 1.64 -3.39 -10.17
CA ILE A 191 0.89 -4.55 -9.66
C ILE A 191 -0.54 -4.58 -10.22
N PHE A 192 -1.12 -3.42 -10.54
CA PHE A 192 -2.51 -3.28 -11.02
C PHE A 192 -2.65 -2.69 -12.44
N GLY A 193 -1.56 -2.41 -13.13
CA GLY A 193 -1.53 -2.06 -14.56
C GLY A 193 -1.15 -3.26 -15.41
#